data_AF-A0A497CAM6-F1
#
_entry.id   AF-A0A497CAM6-F1
#
_cell.length_a   1.000
_cell.length_b   1.000
_cell.length_c   1.000
_cell.angle_alpha   90.00
_cell.angle_beta   90.00
_cell.angle_gamma   90.00
#
_symmetry.space_group_name_H-M   'P 1'
#
loop_
_entity.id
_entity.type
_entity.pdbx_description
1 polymer ?
#
loop_
_entity_poly.entity_id
_entity_poly.type
_entity_poly.pdbx_seq_one_letter_code
_entity_poly.pdbx_strand_id
1 'polypeptide(L)'
;INGRYAALHRRWPNIWIAYSDDLLHWDEEDMAVLLTPRADNDWDFKSIGGNGVPIETEQGWLTFYHGYNADRVYHLGVCLLDLDDPTKVISRPRSSIFWPEELWEIRGDVPNVVFSNANLVVDGTVYVYYGGGDHVIGLATCSLDDLLEYVLD
;
A
#
# COMPACT_ATOMS: atom_id res chain seq x y z
N ILE A 1 18.09 1.05 -3.96
CA ILE A 1 17.87 2.06 -5.03
C ILE A 1 19.13 2.88 -5.19
N ASN A 2 19.83 2.79 -6.33
CA ASN A 2 21.06 3.57 -6.60
C ASN A 2 22.13 3.52 -5.48
N GLY A 3 22.35 2.35 -4.88
CA GLY A 3 23.31 2.16 -3.79
C GLY A 3 22.83 2.56 -2.39
N ARG A 4 21.60 3.08 -2.26
CA ARG A 4 20.97 3.44 -0.98
C ARG A 4 19.81 2.52 -0.64
N TYR A 5 19.52 2.38 0.64
CA TYR A 5 18.28 1.81 1.14
C TYR A 5 17.13 2.82 1.01
N ALA A 6 15.91 2.32 0.87
CA ALA A 6 14.71 3.12 0.83
C ALA A 6 13.67 2.53 1.80
N ALA A 7 12.94 3.38 2.51
CA ALA A 7 11.86 2.97 3.38
C ALA A 7 10.62 3.83 3.15
N LEU A 8 9.47 3.18 3.00
CA LEU A 8 8.19 3.87 3.08
C LEU A 8 7.87 4.14 4.55
N HIS A 9 7.45 5.35 4.84
CA HIS A 9 6.97 5.74 6.16
C HIS A 9 5.76 6.66 6.03
N ARG A 10 5.19 7.07 7.17
CA ARG A 10 4.01 7.92 7.19
C ARG A 10 4.23 9.13 8.08
N ARG A 11 4.14 10.33 7.49
CA ARG A 11 3.81 11.55 8.24
C ARG A 11 2.39 11.91 7.87
N TRP A 12 1.48 11.76 8.84
CA TRP A 12 0.05 11.88 8.60
C TRP A 12 -0.30 13.19 7.86
N PRO A 13 -1.15 13.15 6.82
CA PRO A 13 -1.94 12.02 6.32
C PRO A 13 -1.30 11.26 5.14
N ASN A 14 -0.04 11.53 4.84
CA ASN A 14 0.63 11.14 3.59
C ASN A 14 1.55 9.92 3.76
N ILE A 15 1.78 9.20 2.67
CA ILE A 15 2.89 8.26 2.56
C ILE A 15 4.12 9.03 2.11
N TRP A 16 5.23 8.77 2.77
CA TRP A 16 6.54 9.35 2.49
C TRP A 16 7.53 8.23 2.16
N ILE A 17 8.60 8.61 1.49
CA ILE A 17 9.77 7.77 1.27
C ILE A 17 10.99 8.46 1.87
N ALA A 18 11.85 7.69 2.51
CA ALA A 18 13.12 8.12 3.05
C ALA A 18 14.23 7.26 2.45
N TYR A 19 15.44 7.83 2.33
CA TYR A 19 16.63 7.11 1.90
C TYR A 19 17.68 7.06 3.02
N SER A 20 18.49 6.00 3.02
CA SER A 20 19.54 5.78 4.00
C SER A 20 20.71 5.03 3.38
N ASP A 21 21.92 5.32 3.84
CA ASP A 21 23.13 4.61 3.39
C ASP A 21 23.41 3.36 4.25
N ASP A 22 22.82 3.25 5.45
CA ASP A 22 23.16 2.24 6.45
C ASP A 22 21.98 1.59 7.19
N LEU A 23 20.72 1.94 6.84
CA LEU A 23 19.48 1.55 7.52
C LEU A 23 19.29 2.08 8.95
N LEU A 24 20.24 2.85 9.48
CA LEU A 24 20.22 3.37 10.85
C LEU A 24 19.89 4.87 10.86
N HIS A 25 20.48 5.63 9.94
CA HIS A 25 20.31 7.07 9.84
C HIS A 25 19.40 7.43 8.67
N TRP A 26 18.43 8.31 8.94
CA TRP A 26 17.41 8.74 7.99
C TRP A 26 17.23 10.26 8.13
N ASP A 27 17.98 11.02 7.34
CA ASP A 27 17.97 12.48 7.41
C ASP A 27 16.75 13.07 6.72
N GLU A 28 16.20 14.15 7.26
CA GLU A 28 14.97 14.76 6.73
C GLU A 28 15.13 15.32 5.31
N GLU A 29 16.34 15.74 4.94
CA GLU A 29 16.66 16.20 3.58
C GLU A 29 16.58 15.09 2.52
N ASP A 30 16.70 13.83 2.95
CA ASP A 30 16.57 12.63 2.13
C ASP A 30 15.15 12.04 2.15
N MET A 31 14.17 12.80 2.63
CA MET A 31 12.77 12.38 2.67
C MET A 31 11.92 13.16 1.67
N ALA A 32 10.95 12.48 1.07
CA ALA A 32 9.98 13.10 0.17
C ALA A 32 8.56 12.60 0.44
N VAL A 33 7.57 13.46 0.22
CA VAL A 33 6.17 13.03 0.11
C VAL A 33 6.05 12.15 -1.12
N LEU A 34 5.60 10.92 -0.95
CA LEU A 34 5.40 9.97 -2.05
C LEU A 34 3.96 10.02 -2.55
N LEU A 35 2.99 9.79 -1.65
CA LEU A 35 1.57 9.84 -1.97
C LEU A 35 0.83 10.74 -0.98
N THR A 36 -0.15 11.47 -1.48
CA THR A 36 -1.12 12.22 -0.68
C THR A 36 -2.53 11.62 -0.82
N PRO A 37 -3.42 11.83 0.16
CA PRO A 37 -4.84 11.52 0.01
C PRO A 37 -5.45 12.28 -1.18
N ARG A 38 -6.37 11.65 -1.91
CA ARG A 38 -7.06 12.26 -3.05
C ARG A 38 -8.42 12.79 -2.60
N ALA A 39 -8.53 14.10 -2.41
CA ALA A 39 -9.75 14.73 -1.88
C ALA A 39 -11.01 14.48 -2.72
N ASP A 40 -10.83 14.18 -4.01
CA ASP A 40 -11.86 13.90 -5.01
C ASP A 40 -12.14 12.40 -5.21
N ASN A 41 -11.51 11.52 -4.43
CA ASN A 41 -11.70 10.08 -4.50
C ASN A 41 -12.60 9.57 -3.37
N ASP A 42 -13.13 8.36 -3.52
CA ASP A 42 -14.14 7.78 -2.65
C ASP A 42 -13.56 7.11 -1.40
N TRP A 43 -12.40 6.44 -1.50
CA TRP A 43 -11.87 5.62 -0.40
C TRP A 43 -10.57 6.13 0.23
N ASP A 44 -9.69 6.81 -0.52
CA ASP A 44 -8.35 7.21 -0.04
C ASP A 44 -8.21 8.71 0.23
N PHE A 45 -9.30 9.38 0.57
CA PHE A 45 -9.33 10.85 0.68
C PHE A 45 -9.00 11.40 2.08
N LYS A 46 -9.14 10.61 3.16
CA LYS A 46 -8.90 11.11 4.52
C LYS A 46 -7.45 10.98 4.95
N SER A 47 -6.85 9.82 4.70
CA SER A 47 -5.47 9.48 5.03
C SER A 47 -5.09 8.19 4.31
N ILE A 48 -3.80 8.03 4.07
CA ILE A 48 -3.22 6.82 3.47
C ILE A 48 -1.99 6.36 4.23
N GLY A 49 -1.58 5.11 4.02
CA GLY A 49 -0.38 4.53 4.61
C GLY A 49 0.13 3.33 3.80
N GLY A 50 1.44 3.14 3.74
CA GLY A 50 2.04 1.95 3.13
C GLY A 50 1.68 0.69 3.92
N ASN A 51 1.50 -0.41 3.20
CA ASN A 51 1.28 -1.74 3.79
C ASN A 51 2.57 -2.55 3.74
N GLY A 52 2.51 -3.83 3.37
CA GLY A 52 3.69 -4.67 3.24
C GLY A 52 4.70 -4.14 2.23
N VAL A 53 5.86 -4.79 2.20
CA VAL A 53 7.03 -4.37 1.43
C VAL A 53 6.67 -4.29 -0.07
N PRO A 54 7.08 -3.23 -0.80
CA PRO A 54 6.92 -3.16 -2.24
C PRO A 54 7.52 -4.39 -2.95
N ILE A 55 6.81 -4.89 -3.95
CA ILE A 55 7.19 -6.06 -4.74
C ILE A 55 7.95 -5.56 -5.98
N GLU A 56 9.18 -6.00 -6.17
CA GLU A 56 9.96 -5.70 -7.38
C GLU A 56 9.39 -6.47 -8.58
N THR A 57 9.07 -5.77 -9.67
CA THR A 57 8.67 -6.35 -10.95
C THR A 57 9.40 -5.66 -12.10
N GLU A 58 9.32 -6.22 -13.31
CA GLU A 58 9.96 -5.60 -14.49
C GLU A 58 9.37 -4.21 -14.84
N GLN A 59 8.15 -3.93 -14.39
CA GLN A 59 7.42 -2.69 -14.66
C GLN A 59 7.61 -1.64 -13.55
N GLY A 60 8.08 -2.02 -12.36
CA GLY A 60 8.17 -1.12 -11.22
C GLY A 60 8.11 -1.82 -9.87
N TRP A 61 8.12 -1.01 -8.81
CA TRP A 61 7.80 -1.44 -7.46
C TRP A 61 6.27 -1.44 -7.26
N LEU A 62 5.65 -2.61 -7.35
CA LEU A 62 4.24 -2.79 -7.04
C LEU A 62 4.04 -2.63 -5.53
N THR A 63 3.37 -1.55 -5.13
CA THR A 63 3.26 -1.11 -3.74
C THR A 63 1.81 -1.14 -3.28
N PHE A 64 1.53 -1.92 -2.24
CA PHE A 64 0.24 -1.93 -1.57
C PHE A 64 0.16 -0.77 -0.57
N TYR A 65 -1.00 -0.12 -0.52
CA TYR A 65 -1.28 0.91 0.48
C TYR A 65 -2.74 0.83 0.94
N HIS A 66 -3.00 1.28 2.16
CA HIS A 66 -4.35 1.45 2.66
C HIS A 66 -4.75 2.93 2.59
N GLY A 67 -6.06 3.14 2.61
CA GLY A 67 -6.70 4.44 2.65
C GLY A 67 -8.06 4.30 3.29
N TYR A 68 -8.55 5.39 3.90
CA TYR A 68 -9.89 5.40 4.47
C TYR A 68 -10.64 6.70 4.19
N ASN A 69 -11.97 6.58 4.19
CA ASN A 69 -12.90 7.67 3.95
C ASN A 69 -13.35 8.33 5.27
N ALA A 70 -14.32 9.25 5.20
CA ALA A 70 -14.84 9.96 6.37
C ALA A 70 -15.45 9.01 7.43
N ASP A 71 -16.04 7.90 6.97
CA ASP A 71 -16.67 6.88 7.82
C ASP A 71 -15.65 5.85 8.34
N ARG A 72 -14.36 6.05 8.04
CA ARG A 72 -13.25 5.16 8.42
C ARG A 72 -13.42 3.73 7.89
N VAL A 73 -14.02 3.57 6.72
CA VAL A 73 -13.94 2.30 6.00
C VAL A 73 -12.54 2.21 5.41
N TYR A 74 -11.75 1.21 5.81
CA TYR A 74 -10.40 1.00 5.29
C TYR A 74 -10.45 0.11 4.06
N HIS A 75 -9.85 0.59 2.98
CA HIS A 75 -9.67 -0.16 1.74
C HIS A 75 -8.18 -0.34 1.46
N LEU A 76 -7.85 -1.33 0.64
CA LEU A 76 -6.51 -1.50 0.06
C LEU A 76 -6.51 -1.11 -1.41
N GLY A 77 -5.45 -0.44 -1.82
CA GLY A 77 -5.13 -0.17 -3.22
C GLY A 77 -3.68 -0.55 -3.52
N VAL A 78 -3.32 -0.41 -4.80
CA VAL A 78 -1.96 -0.57 -5.29
C VAL A 78 -1.53 0.64 -6.09
N CYS A 79 -0.23 0.89 -6.12
CA CYS A 79 0.40 1.80 -7.08
C CYS A 79 1.68 1.17 -7.60
N LEU A 80 2.17 1.66 -8.73
CA LEU A 80 3.42 1.23 -9.33
C LEU A 80 4.40 2.40 -9.27
N LEU A 81 5.58 2.17 -8.69
CA LEU A 81 6.65 3.16 -8.58
C LEU A 81 7.80 2.78 -9.52
N ASP A 82 8.54 3.76 -10.01
CA ASP A 82 9.70 3.52 -10.87
C ASP A 82 10.83 2.77 -10.15
N LEU A 83 11.49 1.84 -10.84
CA LEU A 83 12.53 0.97 -10.28
C LEU A 83 13.77 1.73 -9.81
N ASP A 84 14.18 2.72 -10.60
CA ASP A 84 15.41 3.48 -10.38
C ASP A 84 15.16 4.70 -9.49
N ASP A 85 13.95 5.26 -9.55
CA ASP A 85 13.53 6.41 -8.74
C ASP A 85 12.10 6.22 -8.22
N PRO A 86 11.92 5.52 -7.09
CA PRO A 86 10.59 5.22 -6.54
C PRO A 86 9.85 6.44 -6.00
N THR A 87 10.43 7.65 -6.06
CA THR A 87 9.66 8.89 -5.86
C THR A 87 8.71 9.17 -7.03
N LYS A 88 8.92 8.55 -8.18
CA LYS A 88 8.07 8.65 -9.36
C LYS A 88 6.99 7.58 -9.34
N VAL A 89 5.74 8.02 -9.26
CA VAL A 89 4.57 7.16 -9.40
C VAL A 89 4.28 6.96 -10.88
N ILE A 90 4.44 5.73 -11.37
CA ILE A 90 4.11 5.34 -12.74
C ILE A 90 2.59 5.26 -12.90
N SER A 91 1.92 4.59 -11.96
CA SER A 91 0.47 4.46 -11.96
C SER A 91 -0.08 4.35 -10.54
N ARG A 92 -1.31 4.85 -10.36
CA ARG A 92 -2.09 4.74 -9.12
C ARG A 92 -3.58 4.74 -9.48
N PRO A 93 -4.18 3.54 -9.69
CA PRO A 93 -5.61 3.41 -9.95
C PRO A 93 -6.50 4.16 -8.96
N ARG A 94 -7.67 4.59 -9.42
CA ARG A 94 -8.64 5.31 -8.58
C ARG A 94 -9.40 4.37 -7.66
N SER A 95 -9.81 3.20 -8.15
CA SER A 95 -10.53 2.20 -7.37
C SER A 95 -9.61 1.50 -6.38
N SER A 96 -10.18 1.02 -5.27
CA SER A 96 -9.53 0.06 -4.38
C SER A 96 -9.61 -1.35 -4.95
N ILE A 97 -8.70 -2.23 -4.55
CA ILE A 97 -8.71 -3.65 -4.94
C ILE A 97 -9.32 -4.57 -3.88
N PHE A 98 -9.44 -4.10 -2.63
CA PHE A 98 -9.98 -4.89 -1.53
C PHE A 98 -10.62 -4.01 -0.47
N TRP A 99 -11.78 -4.41 0.03
CA TRP A 99 -12.57 -3.68 1.02
C TRP A 99 -13.32 -4.65 1.94
N PRO A 100 -13.83 -4.19 3.10
CA PRO A 100 -14.54 -5.03 4.04
C PRO A 100 -15.88 -5.49 3.46
N GLU A 101 -16.10 -6.79 3.40
CA GLU A 101 -17.38 -7.39 3.00
C GLU A 101 -17.80 -8.49 3.98
N GLU A 102 -16.84 -9.24 4.49
CA GLU A 102 -17.11 -10.38 5.34
C GLU A 102 -17.47 -9.98 6.77
N LEU A 103 -18.21 -10.84 7.46
CA LEU A 103 -18.73 -10.54 8.81
C LEU A 103 -17.63 -10.16 9.81
N TRP A 104 -16.43 -10.75 9.67
CA TRP A 104 -15.26 -10.47 10.51
C TRP A 104 -14.44 -9.25 10.09
N GLU A 105 -14.79 -8.61 8.97
CA GLU A 105 -14.16 -7.38 8.47
C GLU A 105 -15.05 -6.17 8.80
N ILE A 106 -16.36 -6.34 8.62
CA ILE A 106 -17.37 -5.33 8.94
C ILE A 106 -17.70 -5.28 10.44
N ARG A 107 -17.30 -6.30 11.22
CA ARG A 107 -17.42 -6.34 12.68
C ARG A 107 -16.09 -6.76 13.32
N GLY A 108 -15.81 -6.18 14.48
CA GLY A 108 -14.65 -6.51 15.29
C GLY A 108 -14.40 -5.42 16.32
N ASP A 109 -13.18 -5.35 16.84
CA ASP A 109 -12.74 -4.29 17.75
C ASP A 109 -12.78 -2.91 17.06
N VAL A 110 -12.50 -2.88 15.75
CA VAL A 110 -12.74 -1.74 14.87
C VAL A 110 -13.49 -2.22 13.63
N PRO A 111 -14.78 -1.87 13.44
CA PRO A 111 -15.56 -2.33 12.30
C PRO A 111 -15.10 -1.66 10.99
N ASN A 112 -15.39 -2.31 9.86
CA ASN A 112 -15.11 -1.84 8.50
C ASN A 112 -13.61 -1.67 8.21
N VAL A 113 -12.82 -2.67 8.64
CA VAL A 113 -11.35 -2.65 8.46
C VAL A 113 -10.88 -3.91 7.72
N VAL A 114 -10.16 -3.68 6.62
CA VAL A 114 -9.16 -4.59 6.09
C VAL A 114 -7.82 -3.85 6.06
N PHE A 115 -6.76 -4.44 6.64
CA PHE A 115 -5.46 -3.78 6.78
C PHE A 115 -4.32 -4.76 6.52
N SER A 116 -3.58 -4.58 5.43
CA SER A 116 -2.52 -5.52 5.03
C SER A 116 -1.17 -5.22 5.69
N ASN A 117 -0.51 -6.29 6.15
CA ASN A 117 0.85 -6.21 6.71
C ASN A 117 1.88 -7.04 5.92
N ALA A 118 1.45 -7.98 5.07
CA ALA A 118 2.34 -8.81 4.26
C ALA A 118 1.70 -9.20 2.92
N ASN A 119 2.50 -9.13 1.84
CA ASN A 119 2.08 -9.39 0.46
C ASN A 119 3.16 -10.17 -0.32
N LEU A 120 3.46 -11.39 0.10
CA LEU A 120 4.50 -12.21 -0.52
C LEU A 120 4.01 -12.86 -1.83
N VAL A 121 4.93 -13.03 -2.78
CA VAL A 121 4.68 -13.74 -4.03
C VAL A 121 5.24 -15.15 -3.94
N VAL A 122 4.42 -16.15 -4.23
CA VAL A 122 4.82 -17.56 -4.31
C VAL A 122 4.23 -18.13 -5.59
N ASP A 123 5.10 -18.64 -6.48
CA ASP A 123 4.71 -19.25 -7.75
C ASP A 123 3.70 -18.41 -8.57
N GLY A 124 3.95 -17.10 -8.68
CA GLY A 124 3.11 -16.15 -9.41
C GLY A 124 1.81 -15.72 -8.69
N THR A 125 1.56 -16.24 -7.49
CA THR A 125 0.40 -15.84 -6.67
C THR A 125 0.82 -14.87 -5.57
N VAL A 126 0.08 -13.77 -5.44
CA VAL A 126 0.26 -12.82 -4.33
C VAL A 126 -0.60 -13.25 -3.16
N TYR A 127 0.01 -13.39 -1.98
CA TYR A 127 -0.65 -13.73 -0.73
C TYR A 127 -0.70 -12.49 0.17
N VAL A 128 -1.88 -11.90 0.31
CA VAL A 128 -2.12 -10.72 1.15
C VAL A 128 -2.65 -11.17 2.51
N TYR A 129 -1.79 -11.15 3.53
CA TYR A 129 -2.20 -11.36 4.91
C TYR A 129 -2.65 -10.04 5.52
N TYR A 130 -3.89 -9.99 6.00
CA TYR A 130 -4.53 -8.77 6.45
C TYR A 130 -5.25 -8.94 7.79
N GLY A 131 -5.32 -7.86 8.56
CA GLY A 131 -6.20 -7.73 9.71
C GLY A 131 -7.63 -7.45 9.26
N GLY A 132 -8.59 -8.25 9.73
CA GLY A 132 -10.02 -8.03 9.55
C GLY A 132 -10.65 -7.52 10.85
N GLY A 133 -11.30 -6.35 10.80
CA GLY A 133 -12.03 -5.79 11.93
C GLY A 133 -11.17 -5.49 13.17
N ASP A 134 -9.85 -5.31 13.02
CA ASP A 134 -8.84 -5.30 14.09
C ASP A 134 -8.93 -6.52 15.05
N HIS A 135 -9.47 -7.65 14.57
CA HIS A 135 -9.83 -8.79 15.40
C HIS A 135 -9.20 -10.11 14.93
N VAL A 136 -9.17 -10.34 13.61
CA VAL A 136 -8.70 -11.60 13.01
C VAL A 136 -7.60 -11.36 11.99
N ILE A 137 -6.88 -12.42 11.62
CA ILE A 137 -6.01 -12.43 10.45
C ILE A 137 -6.72 -13.21 9.34
N GLY A 138 -6.89 -12.57 8.19
CA GLY A 138 -7.35 -13.18 6.95
C GLY A 138 -6.23 -13.33 5.92
N LEU A 139 -6.52 -14.10 4.87
CA LEU A 139 -5.67 -14.25 3.70
C LEU A 139 -6.53 -14.06 2.45
N ALA A 140 -6.13 -13.10 1.60
CA ALA A 140 -6.64 -12.94 0.25
C ALA A 140 -5.54 -13.27 -0.75
N THR A 141 -5.91 -13.81 -1.91
CA THR A 141 -4.97 -14.20 -2.96
C THR A 141 -5.43 -13.74 -4.33
N CYS A 142 -4.48 -13.38 -5.19
CA CYS A 142 -4.70 -13.13 -6.61
C CYS A 142 -3.43 -13.45 -7.41
N SER A 143 -3.57 -13.49 -8.74
CA SER A 143 -2.42 -13.56 -9.64
C SER A 143 -1.62 -12.27 -9.58
N LEU A 144 -0.28 -12.37 -9.60
CA LEU A 144 0.59 -11.21 -9.77
C LEU A 144 0.34 -10.53 -11.13
N ASP A 145 0.09 -11.32 -12.18
CA ASP A 145 -0.15 -10.79 -13.52
C ASP A 145 -1.45 -9.97 -13.56
N ASP A 146 -2.53 -10.45 -12.94
CA ASP A 146 -3.81 -9.72 -12.88
C ASP A 146 -3.66 -8.38 -12.13
N LEU A 147 -2.86 -8.36 -11.06
CA LEU A 147 -2.57 -7.12 -10.33
C LEU A 147 -1.72 -6.14 -11.14
N LEU A 148 -0.76 -6.66 -11.92
CA LEU A 148 0.08 -5.85 -12.80
C LEU A 148 -0.74 -5.30 -13.97
N GLU A 149 -1.61 -6.10 -14.57
CA GLU A 149 -2.55 -5.65 -15.59
C GLU A 149 -3.45 -4.54 -15.01
N TYR A 150 -4.06 -4.77 -13.85
CA TYR A 150 -4.92 -3.80 -13.18
C TYR A 150 -4.22 -2.47 -12.86
N VAL A 151 -2.96 -2.52 -12.37
CA VAL A 151 -2.26 -1.28 -12.01
C VAL A 151 -1.77 -0.51 -13.23
N LEU A 152 -1.66 -1.14 -14.40
CA LEU A 152 -1.16 -0.52 -15.63
C LEU A 152 -2.28 0.02 -16.55
N ASP A 153 -3.52 -0.40 -16.36
CA ASP A 153 -4.71 0.11 -17.06
C ASP A 153 -5.11 1.52 -16.58
#